data_AF-A0A7X6UV09-F1
#
_entry.id   AF-A0A7X6UV09-F1
#
_cell.length_a   1.000
_cell.length_b   1.000
_cell.length_c   1.000
_cell.angle_alpha   90.00
_cell.angle_beta   90.00
_cell.angle_gamma   90.00
#
_symmetry.space_group_name_H-M   'P 1'
#
loop_
_entity.id
_entity.type
_entity.pdbx_description
1 polymer ?
#
loop_
_entity_poly.entity_id
_entity_poly.type
_entity_poly.pdbx_seq_one_letter_code
_entity_poly.pdbx_strand_id
1 'polypeptide(L)'
;MKTTPQKQPASTPPTWLKTFLAVVIALAVILALAALVMMFNWAPITRALAQEGWGAFAAVIQRNKISALWHASLMSAALALGVWLLCCTPGLRRAVAQSLAWLLVLLVAADAFYLARHYIKTMPLSAVAENDVIRILKSAQPDGRAALVSQSGFYNLWLTYLLPYHHIQVMNVTQMPRMPQDYKQFLEALGGQPLRLWQLSAVTHVLGPAQFWNHLQQDEQLRDSFRLLYAYNVIQDDARVTVIPASAEQPGQHVVLELKLPAPRFALLAGWEALPDDEALHRLADEAFPLWTQALVAPECAQDLAPLAGQGLRGRIQRKSGSAREVILDIITEEAAILRIANKYDPDWKAWVDGQPQPVLRVDYIFQGLYIAPGRHEVILRYAPRIWTAWLQGPAIFLALCAGAWLLIIRKRKTG
;
A
#
# COMPACT_ATOMS: atom_id res chain seq x y z
N MET A 1 -54.45 -15.28 56.85
CA MET A 1 -54.46 -14.28 55.77
C MET A 1 -53.27 -14.55 54.85
N LYS A 2 -53.49 -15.11 53.66
CA LYS A 2 -52.45 -15.26 52.63
C LYS A 2 -52.46 -13.98 51.78
N THR A 3 -51.37 -13.23 51.83
CA THR A 3 -51.15 -12.05 50.97
C THR A 3 -50.86 -12.51 49.55
N THR A 4 -51.77 -12.23 48.63
CA THR A 4 -51.63 -12.47 47.19
C THR A 4 -50.52 -11.57 46.62
N PRO A 5 -49.54 -12.09 45.85
CA PRO A 5 -48.53 -11.25 45.24
C PRO A 5 -49.15 -10.42 44.11
N GLN A 6 -49.06 -9.10 44.26
CA GLN A 6 -49.55 -8.12 43.30
C GLN A 6 -48.70 -8.22 42.02
N LYS A 7 -49.28 -8.74 40.94
CA LYS A 7 -48.67 -8.78 39.60
C LYS A 7 -48.38 -7.34 39.15
N GLN A 8 -47.11 -6.97 39.02
CA GLN A 8 -46.71 -5.71 38.39
C GLN A 8 -47.28 -5.66 36.96
N PRO A 9 -47.90 -4.53 36.54
CA PRO A 9 -48.41 -4.39 35.18
C PRO A 9 -47.23 -4.46 34.19
N ALA A 10 -47.42 -5.20 33.10
CA ALA A 10 -46.44 -5.29 32.03
C ALA A 10 -46.11 -3.88 31.50
N SER A 11 -44.86 -3.45 31.64
CA SER A 11 -44.39 -2.16 31.15
C SER A 11 -44.65 -2.07 29.64
N THR A 12 -45.45 -1.10 29.22
CA THR A 12 -45.71 -0.85 27.80
C THR A 12 -44.40 -0.47 27.09
N PRO A 13 -44.12 -1.01 25.88
CA PRO A 13 -42.88 -0.69 25.18
C PRO A 13 -42.83 0.80 24.83
N PRO A 14 -41.65 1.44 24.94
CA PRO A 14 -41.53 2.88 24.74
C PRO A 14 -41.86 3.27 23.30
N THR A 15 -42.39 4.48 23.12
CA THR A 15 -42.84 4.99 21.82
C THR A 15 -41.74 5.01 20.76
N TRP A 16 -40.51 5.41 21.12
CA TRP A 16 -39.36 5.42 20.21
C TRP A 16 -39.06 4.03 19.62
N LEU A 17 -39.28 2.94 20.37
CA LEU A 17 -39.03 1.58 19.90
C LEU A 17 -40.05 1.16 18.84
N LYS A 18 -41.32 1.54 19.04
CA LYS A 18 -42.38 1.29 18.04
C LYS A 18 -42.09 2.04 16.74
N THR A 19 -41.66 3.31 16.84
CA THR A 19 -41.24 4.11 15.68
C THR A 19 -40.04 3.49 14.98
N PHE A 20 -39.01 3.08 15.74
CA PHE A 20 -37.83 2.41 15.19
C PHE A 20 -38.20 1.14 14.42
N LEU A 21 -39.00 0.25 15.02
CA LEU A 21 -39.45 -0.99 14.36
C LEU A 21 -40.27 -0.71 13.11
N ALA A 22 -41.18 0.28 13.14
CA ALA A 22 -41.97 0.68 11.98
C ALA A 22 -41.07 1.17 10.83
N VAL A 23 -40.04 1.98 11.13
CA VAL A 23 -39.07 2.45 10.15
C VAL A 23 -38.26 1.30 9.55
N VAL A 24 -37.76 0.37 10.37
CA VAL A 24 -36.98 -0.78 9.89
C VAL A 24 -37.83 -1.70 9.00
N ILE A 25 -39.09 -1.96 9.38
CA ILE A 25 -40.02 -2.75 8.57
C ILE A 25 -40.35 -2.04 7.25
N ALA A 26 -40.62 -0.72 7.29
CA ALA A 26 -40.85 0.06 6.08
C ALA A 26 -39.65 0.00 5.13
N LEU A 27 -38.43 0.12 5.66
CA LEU A 27 -37.21 -0.03 4.88
C LEU A 27 -37.09 -1.44 4.28
N ALA A 28 -37.37 -2.49 5.05
CA ALA A 28 -37.36 -3.87 4.55
C ALA A 28 -38.33 -4.06 3.38
N VAL A 29 -39.53 -3.48 3.46
CA VAL A 29 -40.53 -3.52 2.38
C VAL A 29 -40.05 -2.75 1.15
N ILE A 30 -39.50 -1.54 1.33
CA ILE A 30 -38.93 -0.74 0.23
C ILE A 30 -37.83 -1.53 -0.50
N LEU A 31 -36.94 -2.20 0.25
CA LEU A 31 -35.86 -3.02 -0.33
C LEU A 31 -36.41 -4.22 -1.12
N ALA A 32 -37.44 -4.91 -0.60
CA ALA A 32 -38.10 -6.01 -1.32
C ALA A 32 -38.78 -5.52 -2.60
N LEU A 33 -39.49 -4.40 -2.54
CA LEU A 33 -40.12 -3.78 -3.69
C LEU A 33 -39.08 -3.36 -4.74
N ALA A 34 -37.96 -2.78 -4.30
CA ALA A 34 -36.84 -2.48 -5.19
C ALA A 34 -36.28 -3.74 -5.86
N ALA A 35 -36.12 -4.85 -5.12
CA ALA A 35 -35.67 -6.12 -5.66
C ALA A 35 -36.64 -6.64 -6.75
N LEU A 36 -37.94 -6.57 -6.49
CA LEU A 36 -38.98 -6.94 -7.45
C LEU A 36 -38.94 -6.06 -8.70
N VAL A 37 -38.87 -4.74 -8.53
CA VAL A 37 -38.75 -3.79 -9.66
C VAL A 37 -37.53 -4.12 -10.51
N MET A 38 -36.38 -4.39 -9.89
CA MET A 38 -35.17 -4.77 -10.63
C MET A 38 -35.29 -6.13 -11.33
N MET A 39 -36.05 -7.07 -10.76
CA MET A 39 -36.30 -8.38 -11.35
C MET A 39 -37.24 -8.29 -12.55
N PHE A 40 -38.33 -7.52 -12.44
CA PHE A 40 -39.26 -7.28 -13.56
C PHE A 40 -38.60 -6.48 -14.69
N ASN A 41 -37.71 -5.55 -14.35
CA ASN A 41 -36.95 -4.74 -15.30
C ASN A 41 -35.58 -5.36 -15.65
N TRP A 42 -35.50 -6.69 -15.72
CA TRP A 42 -34.24 -7.40 -16.01
C TRP A 42 -33.58 -6.89 -17.31
N ALA A 43 -34.24 -7.06 -18.44
CA ALA A 43 -33.69 -6.76 -19.75
C ALA A 43 -33.31 -5.28 -19.98
N PRO A 44 -34.11 -4.27 -19.57
CA PRO A 44 -33.74 -2.87 -19.77
C PRO A 44 -32.56 -2.44 -18.87
N ILE A 45 -32.51 -2.86 -17.61
CA ILE A 45 -31.43 -2.49 -16.69
C ILE A 45 -30.11 -3.16 -17.09
N THR A 46 -30.13 -4.44 -17.50
CA THR A 46 -28.93 -5.14 -17.98
C THR A 46 -28.37 -4.45 -19.22
N ARG A 47 -29.23 -4.02 -20.15
CA ARG A 47 -28.82 -3.29 -21.35
C ARG A 47 -28.21 -1.92 -21.01
N ALA A 48 -28.83 -1.18 -20.10
CA ALA A 48 -28.29 0.10 -19.64
C ALA A 48 -26.88 -0.06 -19.03
N LEU A 49 -26.70 -1.03 -18.12
CA LEU A 49 -25.39 -1.35 -17.54
C LEU A 49 -24.37 -1.76 -18.61
N ALA A 50 -24.77 -2.52 -19.62
CA ALA A 50 -23.87 -2.87 -20.72
C ALA A 50 -23.41 -1.63 -21.51
N GLN A 51 -24.32 -0.67 -21.74
CA GLN A 51 -24.02 0.61 -22.42
C GLN A 51 -23.14 1.54 -21.58
N GLU A 52 -23.19 1.45 -20.25
CA GLU A 52 -22.29 2.16 -19.33
C GLU A 52 -20.87 1.56 -19.27
N GLY A 53 -20.58 0.53 -20.09
CA GLY A 53 -19.24 -0.07 -20.20
C GLY A 53 -19.06 -1.38 -19.44
N TRP A 54 -20.10 -1.91 -18.78
CA TRP A 54 -19.99 -3.16 -18.02
C TRP A 54 -20.10 -4.43 -18.88
N GLY A 55 -20.48 -4.32 -20.15
CA GLY A 55 -20.45 -5.39 -21.15
C GLY A 55 -20.98 -6.73 -20.64
N ALA A 56 -20.14 -7.77 -20.69
CA ALA A 56 -20.48 -9.13 -20.25
C ALA A 56 -20.80 -9.26 -18.75
N PHE A 57 -20.37 -8.31 -17.91
CA PHE A 57 -20.61 -8.34 -16.47
C PHE A 57 -21.97 -7.75 -16.07
N ALA A 58 -22.68 -7.07 -16.98
CA ALA A 58 -23.93 -6.38 -16.68
C ALA A 58 -25.00 -7.30 -16.04
N ALA A 59 -25.17 -8.51 -16.58
CA ALA A 59 -26.12 -9.49 -16.05
C ALA A 59 -25.71 -9.99 -14.65
N VAL A 60 -24.42 -10.18 -14.41
CA VAL A 60 -23.87 -10.61 -13.11
C VAL A 60 -24.08 -9.51 -12.06
N ILE A 61 -23.81 -8.26 -12.42
CA ILE A 61 -24.03 -7.09 -11.55
C ILE A 61 -25.51 -7.00 -11.17
N GLN A 62 -26.43 -7.10 -12.14
CA GLN A 62 -27.85 -7.02 -11.85
C GLN A 62 -28.34 -8.17 -10.95
N ARG A 63 -27.88 -9.40 -11.20
CA ARG A 63 -28.17 -10.55 -10.33
C ARG A 63 -27.71 -10.29 -8.89
N ASN A 64 -26.49 -9.79 -8.73
CA ASN A 64 -25.93 -9.49 -7.41
C ASN A 64 -26.70 -8.38 -6.70
N LYS A 65 -27.14 -7.33 -7.41
CA LYS A 65 -27.97 -6.24 -6.86
C LYS A 65 -29.32 -6.78 -6.34
N ILE A 66 -30.01 -7.61 -7.13
CA ILE A 66 -31.29 -8.22 -6.72
C ILE A 66 -31.08 -9.11 -5.48
N SER A 67 -30.05 -9.96 -5.50
CA SER A 67 -29.72 -10.82 -4.35
C SER A 67 -29.43 -10.00 -3.09
N ALA A 68 -28.68 -8.91 -3.21
CA ALA A 68 -28.33 -8.04 -2.08
C ALA A 68 -29.57 -7.34 -1.50
N LEU A 69 -30.50 -6.88 -2.34
CA LEU A 69 -31.75 -6.24 -1.90
C LEU A 69 -32.64 -7.22 -1.15
N TRP A 70 -32.81 -8.45 -1.65
CA TRP A 70 -33.55 -9.49 -0.95
C TRP A 70 -32.91 -9.86 0.38
N HIS A 71 -31.58 -10.05 0.39
CA HIS A 71 -30.84 -10.37 1.60
C HIS A 71 -31.00 -9.28 2.67
N ALA A 72 -30.82 -8.01 2.30
CA ALA A 72 -30.98 -6.87 3.20
C ALA A 72 -32.43 -6.73 3.72
N SER A 73 -33.43 -6.96 2.86
CA SER A 73 -34.84 -6.96 3.25
C SER A 73 -35.15 -8.04 4.29
N LEU A 74 -34.76 -9.29 4.01
CA LEU A 74 -35.03 -10.43 4.89
C LEU A 74 -34.30 -10.29 6.23
N MET A 75 -33.04 -9.85 6.23
CA MET A 75 -32.27 -9.59 7.45
C MET A 75 -32.91 -8.48 8.29
N SER A 76 -33.33 -7.38 7.67
CA SER A 76 -33.99 -6.27 8.37
C SER A 76 -35.33 -6.72 8.97
N ALA A 77 -36.11 -7.51 8.24
CA ALA A 77 -37.38 -8.07 8.72
C ALA A 77 -37.18 -9.06 9.88
N ALA A 78 -36.18 -9.95 9.79
CA ALA A 78 -35.85 -10.92 10.83
C ALA A 78 -35.39 -10.24 12.12
N LEU A 79 -34.55 -9.20 12.01
CA LEU A 79 -34.09 -8.40 13.14
C LEU A 79 -35.25 -7.63 13.78
N ALA A 80 -36.10 -6.99 12.98
CA ALA A 80 -37.27 -6.28 13.47
C ALA A 80 -38.23 -7.22 14.20
N LEU A 81 -38.49 -8.42 13.64
CA LEU A 81 -39.32 -9.45 14.26
C LEU A 81 -38.71 -9.92 15.60
N GLY A 82 -37.40 -10.19 15.64
CA GLY A 82 -36.73 -10.62 16.86
C GLY A 82 -36.76 -9.55 17.96
N VAL A 83 -36.50 -8.29 17.62
CA VAL A 83 -36.58 -7.17 18.57
C VAL A 83 -38.01 -6.94 19.03
N TRP A 84 -38.99 -7.05 18.13
CA TRP A 84 -40.41 -6.98 18.49
C TRP A 84 -40.79 -8.11 19.45
N LEU A 85 -40.40 -9.35 19.16
CA LEU A 85 -40.67 -10.50 20.03
C LEU A 85 -40.03 -10.31 21.42
N LEU A 86 -38.80 -9.79 21.50
CA LEU A 86 -38.10 -9.53 22.75
C LEU A 86 -38.74 -8.44 23.61
N CYS A 87 -39.17 -7.35 22.98
CA CYS A 87 -39.53 -6.12 23.68
C CYS A 87 -41.05 -5.88 23.78
N CYS A 88 -41.85 -6.53 22.93
CA CYS A 88 -43.28 -6.29 22.81
C CYS A 88 -44.14 -7.52 23.16
N THR A 89 -43.55 -8.68 23.44
CA THR A 89 -44.31 -9.89 23.84
C THR A 89 -44.47 -9.96 25.36
N PRO A 90 -45.67 -9.70 25.92
CA PRO A 90 -45.90 -9.80 27.36
C PRO A 90 -45.81 -11.27 27.83
N GLY A 91 -45.18 -11.51 28.98
CA GLY A 91 -45.10 -12.85 29.59
C GLY A 91 -44.04 -13.78 29.01
N LEU A 92 -43.12 -13.27 28.16
CA LEU A 92 -42.00 -14.04 27.65
C LEU A 92 -41.10 -14.53 28.80
N ARG A 93 -40.91 -15.84 28.93
CA ARG A 93 -40.04 -16.42 29.97
C ARG A 93 -38.62 -15.89 29.80
N ARG A 94 -37.94 -15.55 30.91
CA ARG A 94 -36.58 -15.00 30.91
C ARG A 94 -35.58 -15.83 30.10
N ALA A 95 -35.63 -17.16 30.22
CA ALA A 95 -34.79 -18.07 29.45
C ALA A 95 -35.03 -18.00 27.93
N VAL A 96 -36.29 -17.80 27.51
CA VAL A 96 -36.67 -17.65 26.09
C VAL A 96 -36.20 -16.30 25.56
N ALA A 97 -36.37 -15.22 26.34
CA ALA A 97 -35.86 -13.90 25.98
C ALA A 97 -34.33 -13.89 25.82
N GLN A 98 -33.61 -14.55 26.73
CA GLN A 98 -32.15 -14.69 26.62
C GLN A 98 -31.74 -15.51 25.39
N SER A 99 -32.44 -16.62 25.12
CA SER A 99 -32.17 -17.46 23.94
C SER A 99 -32.43 -16.70 22.63
N LEU A 100 -33.52 -15.92 22.56
CA LEU A 100 -33.86 -15.10 21.40
C LEU A 100 -32.85 -13.95 21.19
N ALA A 101 -32.36 -13.33 22.27
CA ALA A 101 -31.31 -12.32 22.18
C ALA A 101 -30.00 -12.92 21.63
N TRP A 102 -29.60 -14.09 22.11
CA TRP A 102 -28.45 -14.82 21.56
C TRP A 102 -28.66 -15.24 20.11
N LEU A 103 -29.88 -15.66 19.74
CA LEU A 103 -30.20 -16.02 18.37
C LEU A 103 -30.05 -14.83 17.41
N LEU A 104 -30.42 -13.61 17.82
CA LEU A 104 -30.19 -12.41 17.01
C LEU A 104 -28.70 -12.09 16.86
N VAL A 105 -27.92 -12.22 17.94
CA VAL A 105 -26.45 -12.05 17.88
C VAL A 105 -25.84 -13.08 16.93
N LEU A 106 -26.25 -14.35 17.04
CA LEU A 106 -25.78 -15.42 16.16
C LEU A 106 -26.20 -15.22 14.71
N LEU A 107 -27.41 -14.70 14.45
CA LEU A 107 -27.87 -14.37 13.10
C LEU A 107 -26.98 -13.31 12.45
N VAL A 108 -26.69 -12.21 13.16
CA VAL A 108 -25.79 -11.15 12.67
C VAL A 108 -24.36 -11.67 12.52
N ALA A 109 -23.87 -12.49 13.46
CA ALA A 109 -22.53 -13.07 13.38
C ALA A 109 -22.41 -14.06 12.20
N ALA A 110 -23.42 -14.88 11.95
CA ALA A 110 -23.47 -15.82 10.82
C ALA A 110 -23.54 -15.06 9.49
N ASP A 111 -24.33 -13.99 9.41
CA ASP A 111 -24.39 -13.11 8.26
C ASP A 111 -23.04 -12.43 7.98
N ALA A 112 -22.44 -11.83 9.02
CA ALA A 112 -21.12 -11.22 8.91
C ALA A 112 -20.07 -12.24 8.46
N PHE A 113 -20.12 -13.48 8.96
CA PHE A 113 -19.21 -14.54 8.55
C PHE A 113 -19.44 -15.01 7.11
N TYR A 114 -20.70 -15.17 6.70
CA TYR A 114 -21.08 -15.52 5.32
C TYR A 114 -20.61 -14.44 4.34
N LEU A 115 -20.83 -13.17 4.67
CA LEU A 115 -20.41 -12.03 3.86
C LEU A 115 -18.87 -11.92 3.83
N ALA A 116 -18.22 -12.05 4.98
CA ALA A 116 -16.76 -11.98 5.10
C ALA A 116 -16.05 -13.01 4.21
N ARG A 117 -16.59 -14.22 4.05
CA ARG A 117 -16.03 -15.23 3.14
C ARG A 117 -15.98 -14.81 1.68
N HIS A 118 -16.84 -13.88 1.25
CA HIS A 118 -16.80 -13.35 -0.12
C HIS A 118 -15.69 -12.30 -0.32
N TYR A 119 -15.36 -11.56 0.74
CA TYR A 119 -14.37 -10.48 0.71
C TYR A 119 -12.97 -10.91 1.15
N ILE A 120 -12.87 -11.90 2.03
CA ILE A 120 -11.60 -12.47 2.50
C ILE A 120 -11.21 -13.58 1.54
N LYS A 121 -10.48 -13.19 0.49
CA LYS A 121 -9.82 -14.13 -0.41
C LYS A 121 -8.42 -14.41 0.11
N THR A 122 -8.16 -15.65 0.53
CA THR A 122 -6.83 -16.07 0.94
C THR A 122 -5.98 -16.41 -0.27
N MET A 123 -4.79 -15.84 -0.35
CA MET A 123 -3.82 -16.21 -1.38
C MET A 123 -3.11 -17.51 -0.96
N PRO A 124 -2.96 -18.52 -1.85
CA PRO A 124 -2.22 -19.73 -1.51
C PRO A 124 -0.75 -19.38 -1.26
N LEU A 125 -0.12 -20.01 -0.27
CA LEU A 125 1.30 -19.78 0.06
C LEU A 125 2.23 -20.07 -1.13
N SER A 126 1.82 -20.96 -2.04
CA SER A 126 2.55 -21.22 -3.29
C SER A 126 2.68 -20.00 -4.19
N ALA A 127 1.79 -19.00 -4.08
CA ALA A 127 1.86 -17.77 -4.87
C ALA A 127 3.00 -16.84 -4.43
N VAL A 128 3.45 -16.97 -3.18
CA VAL A 128 4.57 -16.22 -2.60
C VAL A 128 5.79 -17.10 -2.35
N ALA A 129 5.79 -18.33 -2.87
CA ALA A 129 6.91 -19.24 -2.72
C ALA A 129 8.16 -18.66 -3.39
N GLU A 130 9.31 -18.85 -2.74
CA GLU A 130 10.59 -18.41 -3.28
C GLU A 130 10.92 -19.20 -4.56
N ASN A 131 11.36 -18.48 -5.59
CA ASN A 131 11.77 -19.04 -6.87
C ASN A 131 13.16 -18.51 -7.27
N ASP A 132 13.70 -19.00 -8.38
CA ASP A 132 15.05 -18.66 -8.84
C ASP A 132 15.25 -17.16 -9.08
N VAL A 133 14.22 -16.50 -9.62
CA VAL A 133 14.25 -15.05 -9.83
C VAL A 133 14.41 -14.33 -8.49
N ILE A 134 13.62 -14.70 -7.49
CA ILE A 134 13.74 -14.12 -6.14
C ILE A 134 15.13 -14.38 -5.54
N ARG A 135 15.68 -15.59 -5.68
CA ARG A 135 17.03 -15.90 -5.19
C ARG A 135 18.09 -15.00 -5.82
N ILE A 136 17.99 -14.73 -7.11
CA ILE A 136 18.89 -13.81 -7.82
C ILE A 136 18.69 -12.38 -7.30
N LEU A 137 17.45 -11.89 -7.19
CA LEU A 137 17.22 -10.52 -6.71
C LEU A 137 17.67 -10.28 -5.28
N LYS A 138 17.63 -11.31 -4.42
CA LYS A 138 18.15 -11.23 -3.05
C LYS A 138 19.66 -11.00 -2.99
N SER A 139 20.44 -11.43 -4.00
CA SER A 139 21.90 -11.23 -3.98
C SER A 139 22.32 -9.76 -4.08
N ALA A 140 21.42 -8.88 -4.55
CA ALA A 140 21.65 -7.45 -4.62
C ALA A 140 21.03 -6.66 -3.45
N GLN A 141 20.26 -7.32 -2.58
CA GLN A 141 19.71 -6.69 -1.39
C GLN A 141 20.78 -6.56 -0.30
N PRO A 142 20.66 -5.56 0.59
CA PRO A 142 19.55 -4.63 0.73
C PRO A 142 19.75 -3.26 0.04
N ASP A 143 20.80 -3.11 -0.77
CA ASP A 143 21.20 -1.81 -1.30
C ASP A 143 20.76 -1.61 -2.76
N GLY A 144 20.79 -2.67 -3.58
CA GLY A 144 20.28 -2.66 -4.94
C GLY A 144 18.76 -2.71 -5.01
N ARG A 145 18.17 -2.00 -5.98
CA ARG A 145 16.77 -2.15 -6.37
C ARG A 145 16.62 -2.99 -7.63
N ALA A 146 15.47 -3.62 -7.77
CA ALA A 146 15.01 -4.17 -9.02
C ALA A 146 14.07 -3.18 -9.76
N ALA A 147 14.03 -3.26 -11.08
CA ALA A 147 13.04 -2.58 -11.90
C ALA A 147 12.34 -3.59 -12.82
N LEU A 148 11.05 -3.39 -13.05
CA LEU A 148 10.24 -4.19 -13.95
C LEU A 148 9.96 -3.34 -15.20
N VAL A 149 10.34 -3.86 -16.37
CA VAL A 149 10.09 -3.20 -17.66
C VAL A 149 8.59 -3.19 -17.98
N SER A 150 7.87 -4.25 -17.57
CA SER A 150 6.42 -4.33 -17.68
C SER A 150 5.79 -4.47 -16.31
N GLN A 151 4.61 -3.88 -16.13
CA GLN A 151 3.76 -4.06 -14.95
C GLN A 151 2.45 -4.78 -15.29
N SER A 152 2.36 -5.43 -16.46
CA SER A 152 1.17 -6.19 -16.89
C SER A 152 1.27 -7.68 -16.55
N GLY A 153 0.13 -8.37 -16.50
CA GLY A 153 0.07 -9.81 -16.24
C GLY A 153 0.71 -10.20 -14.90
N PHE A 154 1.52 -11.27 -14.89
CA PHE A 154 2.16 -11.79 -13.68
C PHE A 154 3.14 -10.78 -13.04
N TYR A 155 3.69 -9.83 -13.80
CA TYR A 155 4.55 -8.78 -13.26
C TYR A 155 3.80 -7.93 -12.23
N ASN A 156 2.53 -7.60 -12.48
CA ASN A 156 1.71 -6.87 -11.52
C ASN A 156 1.49 -7.66 -10.24
N LEU A 157 1.24 -8.96 -10.38
CA LEU A 157 1.05 -9.87 -9.26
C LEU A 157 2.33 -9.98 -8.41
N TRP A 158 3.50 -10.12 -9.06
CA TRP A 158 4.78 -10.15 -8.36
C TRP A 158 5.09 -8.82 -7.68
N LEU A 159 4.86 -7.70 -8.37
CA LEU A 159 5.05 -6.36 -7.83
C LEU A 159 4.16 -6.11 -6.61
N THR A 160 2.95 -6.66 -6.62
CA THR A 160 1.97 -6.47 -5.54
C THR A 160 2.19 -7.40 -4.35
N TYR A 161 2.58 -8.66 -4.60
CA TYR A 161 2.59 -9.70 -3.56
C TYR A 161 3.97 -10.33 -3.35
N LEU A 162 4.55 -10.94 -4.40
CA LEU A 162 5.77 -11.74 -4.25
C LEU A 162 6.98 -10.90 -3.81
N LEU A 163 7.24 -9.79 -4.49
CA LEU A 163 8.42 -8.95 -4.25
C LEU A 163 8.37 -8.27 -2.87
N PRO A 164 7.24 -7.67 -2.43
CA PRO A 164 7.11 -7.17 -1.07
C PRO A 164 7.23 -8.25 0.00
N TYR A 165 6.67 -9.45 -0.23
CA TYR A 165 6.76 -10.58 0.72
C TYR A 165 8.20 -11.01 0.97
N HIS A 166 9.05 -10.98 -0.06
CA HIS A 166 10.48 -11.30 0.04
C HIS A 166 11.38 -10.09 0.32
N HIS A 167 10.79 -8.93 0.66
CA HIS A 167 11.51 -7.67 0.91
C HIS A 167 12.43 -7.23 -0.23
N ILE A 168 12.07 -7.54 -1.47
CA ILE A 168 12.81 -7.08 -2.65
C ILE A 168 12.44 -5.62 -2.89
N GLN A 169 13.43 -4.73 -2.80
CA GLN A 169 13.21 -3.33 -3.13
C GLN A 169 13.05 -3.17 -4.64
N VAL A 170 11.99 -2.47 -5.02
CA VAL A 170 11.69 -2.17 -6.42
C VAL A 170 11.50 -0.68 -6.63
N MET A 171 11.88 -0.22 -7.82
CA MET A 171 11.64 1.16 -8.25
C MET A 171 10.17 1.37 -8.66
N ASN A 172 9.56 0.36 -9.28
CA ASN A 172 8.16 0.43 -9.74
C ASN A 172 7.19 0.56 -8.57
N VAL A 173 6.10 1.27 -8.81
CA VAL A 173 5.00 1.44 -7.85
C VAL A 173 3.76 0.74 -8.38
N THR A 174 3.16 -0.14 -7.58
CA THR A 174 1.96 -0.92 -7.95
C THR A 174 0.82 -0.02 -8.40
N GLN A 175 0.45 0.93 -7.55
CA GLN A 175 -0.57 1.94 -7.80
C GLN A 175 -0.25 3.22 -7.03
N MET A 176 -0.43 4.37 -7.68
CA MET A 176 -0.30 5.67 -7.03
C MET A 176 -1.45 6.61 -7.46
N PRO A 177 -2.69 6.39 -6.97
CA PRO A 177 -3.86 7.13 -7.44
C PRO A 177 -3.81 8.64 -7.17
N ARG A 178 -3.05 9.05 -6.16
CA ARG A 178 -2.80 10.45 -5.78
C ARG A 178 -1.31 10.70 -5.74
N MET A 179 -0.67 10.61 -6.90
CA MET A 179 0.77 10.81 -7.02
C MET A 179 1.16 12.21 -6.53
N PRO A 180 2.08 12.32 -5.55
CA PRO A 180 2.65 13.60 -5.15
C PRO A 180 3.26 14.35 -6.35
N GLN A 181 3.16 15.68 -6.34
CA GLN A 181 3.57 16.51 -7.48
C GLN A 181 5.06 16.37 -7.79
N ASP A 182 5.91 16.32 -6.76
CA ASP A 182 7.36 16.10 -6.90
C ASP A 182 7.65 14.78 -7.62
N TYR A 183 7.02 13.70 -7.18
CA TYR A 183 7.19 12.37 -7.78
C TYR A 183 6.73 12.35 -9.24
N LYS A 184 5.62 13.04 -9.56
CA LYS A 184 5.10 13.17 -10.91
C LYS A 184 6.09 13.89 -11.83
N GLN A 185 6.57 15.06 -11.42
CA GLN A 185 7.51 15.88 -12.18
C GLN A 185 8.83 15.13 -12.43
N PHE A 186 9.35 14.42 -11.42
CA PHE A 186 10.55 13.59 -11.56
C PHE A 186 10.39 12.47 -12.60
N LEU A 187 9.29 11.72 -12.53
CA LEU A 187 9.02 10.64 -13.47
C LEU A 187 8.73 11.15 -14.90
N GLU A 188 8.04 12.28 -15.03
CA GLU A 188 7.78 12.92 -16.33
C GLU A 188 9.08 13.41 -16.97
N ALA A 189 9.94 14.09 -16.22
CA ALA A 189 11.22 14.59 -16.71
C ALA A 189 12.18 13.48 -17.18
N LEU A 190 12.23 12.36 -16.44
CA LEU A 190 13.11 11.23 -16.75
C LEU A 190 12.43 10.13 -17.58
N GLY A 191 11.16 10.28 -17.93
CA GLY A 191 10.38 9.23 -18.61
C GLY A 191 10.93 8.83 -19.98
N GLY A 192 11.58 9.77 -20.68
CA GLY A 192 12.28 9.50 -21.94
C GLY A 192 13.64 8.81 -21.78
N GLN A 193 14.18 8.74 -20.56
CA GLN A 193 15.52 8.21 -20.27
C GLN A 193 15.48 7.17 -19.12
N PRO A 194 14.95 5.96 -19.38
CA PRO A 194 14.77 4.94 -18.35
C PRO A 194 16.07 4.53 -17.67
N LEU A 195 17.20 4.53 -18.40
CA LEU A 195 18.51 4.20 -17.83
C LEU A 195 18.94 5.19 -16.75
N ARG A 196 18.76 6.50 -17.01
CA ARG A 196 19.06 7.53 -16.01
C ARG A 196 18.19 7.40 -14.78
N LEU A 197 16.89 7.19 -15.00
CA LEU A 197 15.95 6.96 -13.92
C LEU A 197 16.37 5.76 -13.07
N TRP A 198 16.82 4.67 -13.69
CA TRP A 198 17.32 3.48 -13.03
C TRP A 198 18.62 3.73 -12.26
N GLN A 199 19.59 4.42 -12.86
CA GLN A 199 20.85 4.79 -12.21
C GLN A 199 20.60 5.66 -10.96
N LEU A 200 19.79 6.71 -11.10
CA LEU A 200 19.40 7.58 -9.99
C LEU A 200 18.63 6.81 -8.91
N SER A 201 17.79 5.85 -9.29
CA SER A 201 16.97 5.08 -8.35
C SER A 201 17.68 3.86 -7.74
N ALA A 202 19.00 3.72 -7.92
CA ALA A 202 19.81 2.61 -7.44
C ALA A 202 19.33 1.23 -7.94
N VAL A 203 18.83 1.17 -9.18
CA VAL A 203 18.43 -0.07 -9.83
C VAL A 203 19.69 -0.80 -10.28
N THR A 204 19.82 -2.05 -9.86
CA THR A 204 20.92 -2.95 -10.24
C THR A 204 20.43 -4.14 -11.05
N HIS A 205 19.15 -4.50 -10.90
CA HIS A 205 18.54 -5.64 -11.58
C HIS A 205 17.30 -5.20 -12.34
N VAL A 206 17.14 -5.69 -13.57
CA VAL A 206 16.01 -5.37 -14.43
C VAL A 206 15.32 -6.66 -14.85
N LEU A 207 14.02 -6.76 -14.59
CA LEU A 207 13.17 -7.87 -15.01
C LEU A 207 12.31 -7.42 -16.17
N GLY A 208 12.23 -8.24 -17.21
CA GLY A 208 11.36 -7.91 -18.33
C GLY A 208 11.20 -9.04 -19.35
N PRO A 209 10.34 -8.82 -20.36
CA PRO A 209 10.19 -9.73 -21.47
C PRO A 209 11.51 -9.92 -22.24
N ALA A 210 11.77 -11.11 -22.77
CA ALA A 210 12.98 -11.39 -23.56
C ALA A 210 13.08 -10.50 -24.82
N GLN A 211 11.96 -10.01 -25.35
CA GLN A 211 11.95 -9.05 -26.46
C GLN A 211 12.69 -7.75 -26.11
N PHE A 212 12.57 -7.29 -24.86
CA PHE A 212 13.31 -6.10 -24.39
C PHE A 212 14.83 -6.36 -24.44
N TRP A 213 15.27 -7.53 -23.98
CA TRP A 213 16.68 -7.91 -24.06
C TRP A 213 17.18 -8.02 -25.50
N ASN A 214 16.41 -8.63 -26.39
CA ASN A 214 16.77 -8.74 -27.80
C ASN A 214 16.92 -7.37 -28.46
N HIS A 215 16.08 -6.40 -28.10
CA HIS A 215 16.21 -5.03 -28.58
C HIS A 215 17.47 -4.34 -28.03
N LEU A 216 17.76 -4.49 -26.73
CA LEU A 216 19.00 -3.97 -26.15
C LEU A 216 20.26 -4.56 -26.81
N GLN A 217 20.22 -5.82 -27.24
CA GLN A 217 21.35 -6.45 -27.93
C GLN A 217 21.63 -5.88 -29.33
N GLN A 218 20.64 -5.24 -29.95
CA GLN A 218 20.77 -4.60 -31.26
C GLN A 218 21.27 -3.16 -31.15
N ASP A 219 21.22 -2.57 -29.95
CA ASP A 219 21.69 -1.21 -29.68
C ASP A 219 23.17 -1.25 -29.27
N GLU A 220 24.06 -0.75 -30.14
CA GLU A 220 25.51 -0.75 -29.90
C GLU A 220 25.92 0.02 -28.63
N GLN A 221 25.16 1.04 -28.22
CA GLN A 221 25.49 1.84 -27.04
C GLN A 221 25.06 1.15 -25.75
N LEU A 222 23.93 0.43 -25.79
CA LEU A 222 23.31 -0.15 -24.60
C LEU A 222 23.65 -1.61 -24.37
N ARG A 223 24.04 -2.36 -25.41
CA ARG A 223 24.31 -3.80 -25.34
C ARG A 223 25.24 -4.18 -24.19
N ASP A 224 26.31 -3.41 -24.00
CA ASP A 224 27.36 -3.71 -23.04
C ASP A 224 27.04 -3.18 -21.63
N SER A 225 25.97 -2.38 -21.49
CA SER A 225 25.47 -1.84 -20.22
C SER A 225 24.72 -2.88 -19.39
N PHE A 226 24.45 -4.06 -19.93
CA PHE A 226 23.67 -5.11 -19.28
C PHE A 226 24.37 -6.47 -19.33
N ARG A 227 24.08 -7.32 -18.34
CA ARG A 227 24.45 -8.73 -18.34
C ARG A 227 23.22 -9.58 -18.10
N LEU A 228 22.96 -10.55 -18.99
CA LEU A 228 21.92 -11.56 -18.76
C LEU A 228 22.32 -12.45 -17.58
N LEU A 229 21.52 -12.46 -16.52
CA LEU A 229 21.71 -13.34 -15.37
C LEU A 229 20.87 -14.61 -15.46
N TYR A 230 19.64 -14.48 -15.96
CA TYR A 230 18.69 -15.58 -16.00
C TYR A 230 17.64 -15.38 -17.08
N ALA A 231 17.26 -16.47 -17.75
CA ALA A 231 16.16 -16.52 -18.70
C ALA A 231 15.17 -17.60 -18.25
N TYR A 232 13.88 -17.29 -18.30
CA TYR A 232 12.84 -18.15 -17.76
C TYR A 232 11.51 -17.98 -18.48
N ASN A 233 10.63 -18.96 -18.28
CA ASN A 233 9.24 -19.00 -18.69
C ASN A 233 8.34 -19.00 -17.46
N VAL A 234 7.09 -18.62 -17.65
CA VAL A 234 6.09 -18.55 -16.58
C VAL A 234 4.85 -19.33 -16.97
N ILE A 235 4.37 -20.16 -16.04
CA ILE A 235 3.01 -20.72 -16.08
C ILE A 235 2.21 -20.05 -14.96
N GLN A 236 1.12 -19.39 -15.35
CA GLN A 236 0.20 -18.76 -14.42
C GLN A 236 -1.09 -19.60 -14.31
N ASP A 237 -1.45 -19.96 -13.08
CA ASP A 237 -2.69 -20.65 -12.75
C ASP A 237 -3.36 -19.89 -11.60
N ASP A 238 -4.52 -19.27 -11.87
CA ASP A 238 -5.17 -18.28 -11.01
C ASP A 238 -4.19 -17.21 -10.47
N ALA A 239 -3.82 -17.32 -9.19
CA ALA A 239 -2.93 -16.43 -8.46
C ALA A 239 -1.52 -17.02 -8.24
N ARG A 240 -1.22 -18.21 -8.77
CA ARG A 240 0.09 -18.86 -8.65
C ARG A 240 0.90 -18.64 -9.93
N VAL A 241 2.17 -18.30 -9.75
CA VAL A 241 3.13 -18.11 -10.83
C VAL A 241 4.26 -19.10 -10.63
N THR A 242 4.40 -20.03 -11.56
CA THR A 242 5.48 -21.03 -11.54
C THR A 242 6.54 -20.61 -12.54
N VAL A 243 7.79 -20.49 -12.06
CA VAL A 243 8.96 -20.17 -12.89
C VAL A 243 9.55 -21.46 -13.43
N ILE A 244 9.81 -21.49 -14.74
CA ILE A 244 10.46 -22.60 -15.43
C ILE A 244 11.74 -22.06 -16.07
N PRO A 245 12.93 -22.60 -15.74
CA PRO A 245 14.18 -22.18 -16.38
C PRO A 245 14.10 -22.34 -17.91
N ALA A 246 14.73 -21.42 -18.64
CA ALA A 246 14.90 -21.58 -20.08
C ALA A 246 15.76 -22.81 -20.40
N SER A 247 15.47 -23.46 -21.52
CA SER A 247 16.27 -24.56 -22.07
C SER A 247 16.50 -24.35 -23.57
N ALA A 248 17.35 -25.19 -24.18
CA ALA A 248 17.58 -25.14 -25.63
C ALA A 248 16.30 -25.42 -26.44
N GLU A 249 15.40 -26.26 -25.91
CA GLU A 249 14.12 -26.60 -26.55
C GLU A 249 13.04 -25.53 -26.30
N GLN A 250 13.12 -24.83 -25.16
CA GLN A 250 12.16 -23.81 -24.76
C GLN A 250 12.91 -22.54 -24.29
N PRO A 251 13.24 -21.62 -25.22
CA PRO A 251 13.91 -20.38 -24.87
C PRO A 251 13.06 -19.55 -23.90
N GLY A 252 13.72 -18.80 -23.02
CA GLY A 252 13.03 -18.00 -22.01
C GLY A 252 12.29 -16.82 -22.63
N GLN A 253 11.01 -16.65 -22.28
CA GLN A 253 10.19 -15.51 -22.65
C GLN A 253 10.41 -14.30 -21.74
N HIS A 254 11.08 -14.49 -20.61
CA HIS A 254 11.41 -13.45 -19.64
C HIS A 254 12.86 -13.56 -19.20
N VAL A 255 13.42 -12.43 -18.77
CA VAL A 255 14.82 -12.34 -18.37
C VAL A 255 14.99 -11.55 -17.07
N VAL A 256 16.07 -11.85 -16.37
CA VAL A 256 16.65 -11.03 -15.32
C VAL A 256 18.00 -10.54 -15.82
N LEU A 257 18.17 -9.23 -15.89
CA LEU A 257 19.38 -8.56 -16.32
C LEU A 257 20.02 -7.85 -15.13
N GLU A 258 21.33 -7.83 -15.09
CA GLU A 258 22.12 -6.92 -14.25
C GLU A 258 22.42 -5.65 -15.05
N LEU A 259 22.18 -4.49 -14.45
CA LEU A 259 22.64 -3.20 -14.98
C LEU A 259 24.09 -2.98 -14.52
N LYS A 260 25.01 -2.85 -15.49
CA LYS A 260 26.43 -2.63 -15.23
C LYS A 260 26.80 -1.17 -14.98
N LEU A 261 25.92 -0.25 -15.36
CA LEU A 261 26.14 1.18 -15.16
C LEU A 261 26.12 1.53 -13.66
N PRO A 262 26.94 2.49 -13.20
CA PRO A 262 26.95 2.89 -11.79
C PRO A 262 25.58 3.40 -11.35
N ALA A 263 25.03 2.76 -10.31
CA ALA A 263 23.75 3.07 -9.69
C ALA A 263 23.83 2.96 -8.15
N PRO A 264 24.76 3.70 -7.50
CA PRO A 264 24.97 3.59 -6.06
C PRO A 264 23.71 3.99 -5.27
N ARG A 265 23.35 3.17 -4.28
CA ARG A 265 22.32 3.54 -3.29
C ARG A 265 22.79 4.69 -2.40
N PHE A 266 24.06 4.66 -2.04
CA PHE A 266 24.74 5.68 -1.25
C PHE A 266 25.96 6.15 -2.03
N ALA A 267 26.10 7.46 -2.22
CA ALA A 267 27.21 8.06 -2.93
C ALA A 267 27.74 9.26 -2.13
N LEU A 268 29.05 9.40 -2.01
CA LEU A 268 29.68 10.60 -1.45
C LEU A 268 30.21 11.43 -2.60
N LEU A 269 29.62 12.61 -2.80
CA LEU A 269 29.92 13.50 -3.91
C LEU A 269 30.79 14.64 -3.39
N ALA A 270 31.98 14.80 -3.99
CA ALA A 270 32.98 15.77 -3.55
C ALA A 270 32.60 17.24 -3.79
N GLY A 271 31.53 17.47 -4.54
CA GLY A 271 31.04 18.80 -4.88
C GLY A 271 29.53 18.86 -4.90
N TRP A 272 29.02 20.08 -4.80
CA TRP A 272 27.59 20.34 -4.93
C TRP A 272 27.33 21.70 -5.56
N GLU A 273 26.16 21.81 -6.18
CA GLU A 273 25.68 23.03 -6.84
C GLU A 273 24.24 23.30 -6.40
N ALA A 274 23.90 24.55 -6.07
CA ALA A 274 22.54 24.93 -5.73
C ALA A 274 21.74 25.15 -7.03
N LEU A 275 20.74 24.31 -7.32
CA LEU A 275 19.90 24.47 -8.52
C LEU A 275 18.42 24.50 -8.16
N PRO A 276 17.62 25.42 -8.74
CA PRO A 276 16.17 25.34 -8.71
C PRO A 276 15.66 24.03 -9.31
N ASP A 277 14.46 23.63 -8.90
CA ASP A 277 13.84 22.34 -9.24
C ASP A 277 13.74 22.06 -10.74
N ASP A 278 13.29 23.04 -11.53
CA ASP A 278 13.12 22.87 -12.98
C ASP A 278 14.46 22.66 -13.69
N GLU A 279 15.49 23.43 -13.30
CA GLU A 279 16.85 23.30 -13.84
C GLU A 279 17.50 21.99 -13.40
N ALA A 280 17.30 21.58 -12.15
CA ALA A 280 17.80 20.30 -11.64
C ALA A 280 17.19 19.12 -12.41
N LEU A 281 15.88 19.14 -12.68
CA LEU A 281 15.22 18.12 -13.49
C LEU A 281 15.76 18.09 -14.93
N HIS A 282 15.90 19.25 -15.57
CA HIS A 282 16.50 19.34 -16.90
C HIS A 282 17.92 18.77 -16.93
N ARG A 283 18.74 19.10 -15.93
CA ARG A 283 20.13 18.61 -15.81
C ARG A 283 20.18 17.10 -15.60
N LEU A 284 19.35 16.57 -14.72
CA LEU A 284 19.27 15.13 -14.45
C LEU A 284 18.79 14.34 -15.67
N ALA A 285 17.94 14.94 -16.51
CA ALA A 285 17.46 14.37 -17.76
C ALA A 285 18.37 14.67 -18.98
N ASP A 286 19.51 15.34 -18.83
CA ASP A 286 20.41 15.60 -19.97
C ASP A 286 21.51 14.54 -20.04
N GLU A 287 21.51 13.66 -21.05
CA GLU A 287 22.50 12.58 -21.22
C GLU A 287 23.96 13.05 -21.16
N ALA A 288 24.25 14.30 -21.53
CA ALA A 288 25.59 14.88 -21.47
C ALA A 288 26.04 15.21 -20.04
N PHE A 289 25.11 15.36 -19.09
CA PHE A 289 25.43 15.66 -17.69
C PHE A 289 26.04 14.42 -16.99
N PRO A 290 27.31 14.42 -16.56
CA PRO A 290 27.91 13.24 -15.97
C PRO A 290 27.34 12.97 -14.57
N LEU A 291 26.54 11.91 -14.43
CA LEU A 291 26.05 11.46 -13.14
C LEU A 291 27.23 11.16 -12.19
N TRP A 292 26.99 11.33 -10.90
CA TRP A 292 27.96 11.01 -9.83
C TRP A 292 29.19 11.92 -9.75
N THR A 293 29.15 13.09 -10.40
CA THR A 293 30.21 14.12 -10.32
C THR A 293 29.96 15.11 -9.19
N GLN A 294 28.74 15.61 -9.06
CA GLN A 294 28.33 16.55 -8.02
C GLN A 294 26.86 16.34 -7.64
N ALA A 295 26.49 16.77 -6.44
CA ALA A 295 25.09 16.76 -5.99
C ALA A 295 24.38 18.05 -6.42
N LEU A 296 23.14 17.95 -6.92
CA LEU A 296 22.31 19.13 -7.15
C LEU A 296 21.47 19.40 -5.90
N VAL A 297 21.84 20.39 -5.10
CA VAL A 297 21.19 20.69 -3.81
C VAL A 297 20.07 21.71 -4.01
N ALA A 298 18.92 21.45 -3.40
CA ALA A 298 17.81 22.39 -3.43
C ALA A 298 18.19 23.73 -2.74
N PRO A 299 17.83 24.91 -3.28
CA PRO A 299 18.31 26.19 -2.78
C PRO A 299 17.94 26.45 -1.30
N GLU A 300 16.80 25.96 -0.83
CA GLU A 300 16.39 26.06 0.57
C GLU A 300 17.26 25.24 1.54
N CYS A 301 18.00 24.25 1.03
CA CYS A 301 18.94 23.44 1.81
C CYS A 301 20.38 23.95 1.72
N ALA A 302 20.66 24.89 0.81
CA ALA A 302 22.02 25.30 0.45
C ALA A 302 22.59 26.43 1.32
N GLN A 303 21.74 27.20 2.01
CA GLN A 303 22.12 28.48 2.66
C GLN A 303 23.25 28.34 3.69
N ASP A 304 23.24 27.25 4.47
CA ASP A 304 24.20 27.02 5.55
C ASP A 304 25.29 25.99 5.20
N LEU A 305 25.37 25.57 3.92
CA LEU A 305 26.35 24.57 3.49
C LEU A 305 27.68 25.21 3.12
N ALA A 306 28.77 24.62 3.61
CA ALA A 306 30.11 24.97 3.15
C ALA A 306 30.23 24.64 1.65
N PRO A 307 30.83 25.53 0.82
CA PRO A 307 31.01 25.27 -0.59
C PRO A 307 31.97 24.09 -0.80
N LEU A 308 31.61 23.18 -1.70
CA LEU A 308 32.45 22.05 -2.10
C LEU A 308 32.61 22.06 -3.62
N ALA A 309 33.85 22.24 -4.09
CA ALA A 309 34.18 22.32 -5.52
C ALA A 309 34.87 21.06 -6.06
N GLY A 310 34.95 19.99 -5.25
CA GLY A 310 35.49 18.71 -5.70
C GLY A 310 34.58 18.05 -6.74
N GLN A 311 35.10 17.01 -7.42
CA GLN A 311 34.31 16.27 -8.40
C GLN A 311 34.45 14.75 -8.22
N GLY A 312 33.35 14.05 -8.46
CA GLY A 312 33.29 12.60 -8.47
C GLY A 312 32.96 11.97 -7.12
N LEU A 313 32.91 10.64 -7.13
CA LEU A 313 32.73 9.83 -5.94
C LEU A 313 33.98 9.89 -5.05
N ARG A 314 33.78 9.94 -3.73
CA ARG A 314 34.85 9.91 -2.72
C ARG A 314 34.55 8.91 -1.61
N GLY A 315 35.59 8.59 -0.86
CA GLY A 315 35.47 7.83 0.37
C GLY A 315 34.94 6.40 0.20
N ARG A 316 34.61 5.79 1.34
CA ARG A 316 34.03 4.46 1.45
C ARG A 316 32.78 4.55 2.32
N ILE A 317 31.73 3.86 1.89
CA ILE A 317 30.47 3.75 2.62
C ILE A 317 30.22 2.27 2.89
N GLN A 318 29.92 1.93 4.13
CA GLN A 318 29.50 0.60 4.52
C GLN A 318 28.19 0.70 5.31
N ARG A 319 27.17 -0.03 4.88
CA ARG A 319 25.94 -0.14 5.66
C ARG A 319 26.13 -1.16 6.78
N LYS A 320 25.87 -0.77 8.03
CA LYS A 320 25.96 -1.64 9.21
C LYS A 320 24.69 -2.47 9.41
N SER A 321 23.56 -1.79 9.58
CA SER A 321 22.23 -2.39 9.71
C SER A 321 21.16 -1.32 9.49
N GLY A 322 19.92 -1.72 9.23
CA GLY A 322 18.81 -0.77 9.12
C GLY A 322 17.50 -1.45 8.76
N SER A 323 16.39 -0.83 9.13
CA SER A 323 15.05 -1.24 8.74
C SER A 323 14.54 -0.36 7.58
N ALA A 324 13.30 -0.60 7.12
CA ALA A 324 12.67 0.32 6.15
C ALA A 324 12.56 1.77 6.68
N ARG A 325 12.65 2.00 8.00
CA ARG A 325 12.54 3.31 8.65
C ARG A 325 13.84 3.85 9.22
N GLU A 326 14.95 3.11 9.06
CA GLU A 326 16.23 3.46 9.66
C GLU A 326 17.39 3.00 8.79
N VAL A 327 18.37 3.88 8.57
CA VAL A 327 19.58 3.60 7.81
C VAL A 327 20.79 3.97 8.67
N ILE A 328 21.69 3.01 8.91
CA ILE A 328 22.94 3.22 9.65
C ILE A 328 24.12 2.94 8.71
N LEU A 329 24.97 3.96 8.54
CA LEU A 329 26.12 3.93 7.63
C LEU A 329 27.40 4.25 8.39
N ASP A 330 28.45 3.49 8.09
CA ASP A 330 29.83 3.85 8.37
C ASP A 330 30.43 4.50 7.14
N ILE A 331 30.94 5.71 7.31
CA ILE A 331 31.50 6.51 6.24
C ILE A 331 32.94 6.85 6.58
N ILE A 332 33.82 6.74 5.60
CA ILE A 332 35.20 7.24 5.68
C ILE A 332 35.43 8.10 4.45
N THR A 333 35.83 9.36 4.64
CA THR A 333 36.18 10.28 3.55
C THR A 333 37.34 11.17 3.95
N GLU A 334 38.24 11.47 3.00
CA GLU A 334 39.41 12.34 3.23
C GLU A 334 39.08 13.82 2.99
N GLU A 335 38.00 14.09 2.26
CA GLU A 335 37.50 15.42 1.93
C GLU A 335 36.03 15.53 2.36
N ALA A 336 35.58 16.76 2.59
CA ALA A 336 34.17 17.00 2.82
C ALA A 336 33.35 16.63 1.58
N ALA A 337 32.17 16.05 1.78
CA ALA A 337 31.34 15.54 0.69
C ALA A 337 29.85 15.61 1.03
N ILE A 338 29.00 15.60 0.00
CA ILE A 338 27.57 15.34 0.14
C ILE A 338 27.31 13.84 0.04
N LEU A 339 26.84 13.23 1.12
CA LEU A 339 26.26 11.90 1.10
C LEU A 339 24.88 11.97 0.44
N ARG A 340 24.77 11.47 -0.78
CA ARG A 340 23.53 11.28 -1.52
C ARG A 340 22.97 9.88 -1.30
N ILE A 341 21.69 9.80 -0.96
CA ILE A 341 20.98 8.56 -0.66
C ILE A 341 19.79 8.43 -1.61
N ALA A 342 19.69 7.32 -2.35
CA ALA A 342 18.62 7.07 -3.34
C ALA A 342 17.23 6.80 -2.70
N ASN A 343 16.90 7.46 -1.60
CA ASN A 343 15.60 7.46 -0.94
C ASN A 343 14.89 8.78 -1.20
N LYS A 344 13.56 8.75 -1.27
CA LYS A 344 12.76 9.97 -1.38
C LYS A 344 12.97 10.86 -0.16
N TYR A 345 13.25 12.14 -0.39
CA TYR A 345 13.27 13.17 0.63
C TYR A 345 11.86 13.38 1.21
N ASP A 346 11.83 13.57 2.53
CA ASP A 346 10.66 13.96 3.30
C ASP A 346 11.13 14.71 4.55
N PRO A 347 10.49 15.84 4.93
CA PRO A 347 10.90 16.68 6.07
C PRO A 347 10.82 15.96 7.44
N ASP A 348 10.12 14.84 7.52
CA ASP A 348 10.02 14.03 8.73
C ASP A 348 11.17 13.00 8.87
N TRP A 349 12.11 12.95 7.93
CA TRP A 349 13.41 12.32 8.17
C TRP A 349 14.26 13.16 9.13
N LYS A 350 14.98 12.46 10.00
CA LYS A 350 15.96 13.03 10.92
C LYS A 350 17.28 12.28 10.75
N ALA A 351 18.38 13.01 10.84
CA ALA A 351 19.70 12.46 10.69
C ALA A 351 20.62 12.89 11.83
N TRP A 352 21.57 12.03 12.13
CA TRP A 352 22.63 12.26 13.09
C TRP A 352 23.96 11.81 12.48
N VAL A 353 24.99 12.62 12.66
CA VAL A 353 26.37 12.31 12.29
C VAL A 353 27.17 12.30 13.59
N ASP A 354 27.73 11.15 13.96
CA ASP A 354 28.41 10.92 15.25
C ASP A 354 27.57 11.35 16.46
N GLY A 355 26.26 11.06 16.40
CA GLY A 355 25.29 11.42 17.43
C GLY A 355 24.83 12.88 17.42
N GLN A 356 25.43 13.75 16.60
CA GLN A 356 25.01 15.15 16.48
C GLN A 356 23.93 15.31 15.42
N PRO A 357 22.80 15.98 15.72
CA PRO A 357 21.72 16.16 14.75
C PRO A 357 22.19 17.02 13.58
N GLN A 358 21.85 16.59 12.36
CA GLN A 358 22.12 17.33 11.12
C GLN A 358 20.88 17.45 10.25
N PRO A 359 20.76 18.55 9.45
CA PRO A 359 19.68 18.69 8.50
C PRO A 359 19.78 17.62 7.41
N VAL A 360 18.65 17.00 7.09
CA VAL A 360 18.53 16.17 5.88
C VAL A 360 18.29 17.14 4.72
N LEU A 361 19.19 17.11 3.75
CA LEU A 361 19.14 17.93 2.55
C LEU A 361 18.25 17.27 1.50
N ARG A 362 17.63 18.08 0.66
CA ARG A 362 17.00 17.62 -0.59
C ARG A 362 18.01 17.80 -1.72
N VAL A 363 18.40 16.68 -2.33
CA VAL A 363 19.42 16.63 -3.39
C VAL A 363 18.91 15.86 -4.60
N ASP A 364 19.48 16.14 -5.77
CA ASP A 364 19.09 15.54 -7.05
C ASP A 364 17.55 15.53 -7.20
N TYR A 365 16.97 16.70 -6.94
CA TYR A 365 15.54 17.00 -6.92
C TYR A 365 14.72 16.32 -5.81
N ILE A 366 14.71 14.98 -5.73
CA ILE A 366 13.81 14.25 -4.82
C ILE A 366 14.54 13.35 -3.82
N PHE A 367 15.88 13.28 -3.86
CA PHE A 367 16.67 12.38 -3.03
C PHE A 367 17.13 13.03 -1.73
N GLN A 368 17.54 12.18 -0.78
CA GLN A 368 18.07 12.63 0.51
C GLN A 368 19.57 12.92 0.41
N GLY A 369 20.02 13.98 1.07
CA GLY A 369 21.42 14.36 1.17
C GLY A 369 21.83 14.66 2.61
N LEU A 370 23.13 14.51 2.93
CA LEU A 370 23.74 14.93 4.19
C LEU A 370 25.13 15.49 3.91
N TYR A 371 25.54 16.53 4.64
CA TYR A 371 26.91 17.01 4.60
C TYR A 371 27.79 16.13 5.51
N ILE A 372 28.90 15.64 4.99
CA ILE A 372 29.85 14.81 5.73
C ILE A 372 31.21 15.52 5.71
N ALA A 373 31.76 15.77 6.90
CA ALA A 373 33.09 16.34 7.07
C ALA A 373 34.18 15.30 6.73
N PRO A 374 35.45 15.72 6.56
CA PRO A 374 36.57 14.79 6.48
C PRO A 374 36.70 13.95 7.75
N GLY A 375 36.89 12.65 7.60
CA GLY A 375 37.09 11.73 8.70
C GLY A 375 36.29 10.43 8.57
N ARG A 376 36.17 9.73 9.70
CA ARG A 376 35.31 8.56 9.85
C ARG A 376 34.09 8.97 10.65
N HIS A 377 32.91 8.68 10.10
CA HIS A 377 31.63 9.08 10.67
C HIS A 377 30.65 7.91 10.72
N GLU A 378 29.88 7.84 11.80
CA GLU A 378 28.66 7.05 11.85
C GLU A 378 27.46 7.95 11.53
N VAL A 379 26.71 7.57 10.50
CA VAL A 379 25.52 8.31 10.07
C VAL A 379 24.29 7.47 10.34
N ILE A 380 23.33 8.04 11.06
CA ILE A 380 22.05 7.42 11.37
C ILE A 380 20.96 8.29 10.75
N LEU A 381 20.11 7.73 9.90
CA LEU A 381 18.87 8.36 9.44
C LEU A 381 17.69 7.58 9.97
N ARG A 382 16.69 8.28 10.50
CA ARG A 382 15.45 7.68 11.00
C ARG A 382 14.24 8.47 10.54
N TYR A 383 13.21 7.75 10.07
CA TYR A 383 11.94 8.35 9.74
C TYR A 383 11.08 8.54 11.01
N ALA A 384 10.71 9.79 11.30
CA ALA A 384 9.98 10.17 12.50
C ALA A 384 8.74 11.02 12.13
N PRO A 385 7.66 10.41 11.60
CA PRO A 385 6.50 11.13 11.10
C PRO A 385 5.79 11.88 12.22
N ARG A 386 5.25 13.07 11.91
CA ARG A 386 4.45 13.83 12.87
C ARG A 386 3.17 13.07 13.23
N ILE A 387 3.05 12.66 14.49
CA ILE A 387 1.91 11.87 14.99
C ILE A 387 0.67 12.70 15.37
N TRP A 388 0.58 13.98 15.00
CA TRP A 388 -0.49 14.90 15.42
C TRP A 388 -1.91 14.36 15.16
N THR A 389 -2.14 13.68 14.04
CA THR A 389 -3.45 13.12 13.70
C THR A 389 -3.85 11.93 14.60
N ALA A 390 -2.89 11.21 15.16
CA ALA A 390 -3.16 10.17 16.16
C ALA A 390 -3.64 10.78 17.49
N TRP A 391 -3.11 11.95 17.86
CA TRP A 391 -3.54 12.70 19.05
C TRP A 391 -4.98 13.23 18.93
N LEU A 392 -5.50 13.46 17.71
CA LEU A 392 -6.91 13.80 17.50
C LEU A 392 -7.86 12.60 17.64
N GLN A 393 -7.42 11.39 17.25
CA GLN A 393 -8.27 10.19 17.27
C GLN A 393 -8.38 9.57 18.66
N GLY A 394 -7.33 9.64 19.47
CA GLY A 394 -7.29 9.09 20.82
C GLY A 394 -8.43 9.60 21.73
N PRO A 395 -8.64 10.91 21.87
CA PRO A 395 -9.72 11.48 22.65
C PRO A 395 -11.11 11.07 22.16
N ALA A 396 -11.33 10.99 20.84
CA ALA A 396 -12.61 10.58 20.27
C ALA A 396 -12.95 9.11 20.62
N ILE A 397 -11.97 8.19 20.51
CA ILE A 397 -12.13 6.79 20.91
C ILE A 397 -12.38 6.69 22.42
N PHE A 398 -11.62 7.44 23.22
CA PHE A 398 -11.79 7.46 24.67
C PHE A 398 -13.20 7.94 25.09
N LEU A 399 -13.71 9.02 24.49
CA LEU A 399 -15.06 9.51 24.74
C LEU A 399 -16.14 8.49 24.34
N ALA A 400 -15.96 7.79 23.22
CA ALA A 400 -16.89 6.74 22.79
C ALA A 400 -16.92 5.55 23.79
N LEU A 401 -15.76 5.14 24.31
CA LEU A 401 -15.67 4.10 25.33
C LEU A 401 -16.32 4.53 26.65
N CYS A 402 -16.07 5.76 27.09
CA CYS A 402 -16.70 6.33 28.28
C CYS A 402 -18.22 6.40 28.14
N ALA A 403 -18.74 6.82 26.99
CA ALA A 403 -20.18 6.82 26.70
C ALA A 403 -20.77 5.40 26.72
N GLY A 404 -20.07 4.42 26.13
CA GLY A 404 -20.46 3.00 26.19
C GLY A 404 -20.53 2.46 27.61
N ALA A 405 -19.50 2.73 28.43
CA ALA A 405 -19.45 2.34 29.83
C ALA A 405 -20.56 2.99 30.66
N TRP A 406 -20.81 4.28 30.45
CA TRP A 406 -21.89 5.03 31.10
C TRP A 406 -23.27 4.42 30.81
N LEU A 407 -23.53 4.07 29.54
CA LEU A 407 -24.77 3.41 29.14
C LEU A 407 -24.95 2.03 29.81
N LEU A 408 -23.87 1.25 29.98
CA LEU A 408 -23.91 -0.02 30.69
C LEU A 408 -24.22 0.15 32.19
N ILE A 409 -23.66 1.18 32.82
CA ILE A 409 -23.89 1.49 34.25
C ILE A 409 -25.35 1.91 34.49
N ILE A 410 -25.90 2.78 33.63
CA ILE A 410 -27.31 3.20 33.72
C ILE A 410 -28.25 2.00 33.55
N ARG A 411 -27.90 1.04 32.69
CA ARG A 411 -28.73 -0.14 32.43
C ARG A 411 -28.75 -1.10 33.62
N LYS A 412 -27.63 -1.26 34.34
CA LYS A 412 -27.57 -2.03 35.60
C LYS A 412 -28.41 -1.39 36.72
N ARG A 413 -28.40 -0.05 36.85
CA ARG A 413 -29.18 0.66 37.88
C ARG A 413 -30.70 0.62 37.69
N LYS A 414 -31.19 0.32 36.49
CA LYS A 414 -32.64 0.16 36.22
C LYS A 414 -33.15 -1.28 36.40
N THR A 415 -32.26 -2.25 36.67
CA THR A 415 -32.59 -3.68 36.75
C THR A 415 -32.35 -4.32 38.11
N GLY A 416 -31.74 -3.59 39.05
CA GLY A 416 -31.84 -3.85 40.49
C GLY A 416 -32.77 -2.83 41.11
#